data_AF-A0A261F503-F1
#
_entry.id   AF-A0A261F503-F1
#
_cell.length_a   1.000
_cell.length_b   1.000
_cell.length_c   1.000
_cell.angle_alpha   90.00
_cell.angle_beta   90.00
_cell.angle_gamma   90.00
#
_symmetry.space_group_name_H-M   'P 1'
#
loop_
_entity.id
_entity.type
_entity.pdbx_description
1 polymer ?
#
loop_
_entity_poly.entity_id
_entity_poly.type
_entity_poly.pdbx_seq_one_letter_code
_entity_poly.pdbx_strand_id
1 'polypeptide(L)'
;MVTVLQPSVAENALEDVHIQYGDVKITLPNLQDSGRLPIVLLQAGVIASGGWERLTSDQQTDVMASFLAYFMRDYPQLVAEIDRKSGDKIKDFERIVQAWAEGSKTDPKVSSLLTSGTASAPLSNMIG
;
A
#
# COMPACT_ATOMS: atom_id res chain seq x y z
N MET A 1 33.98 -27.30 20.74
CA MET A 1 32.73 -27.43 19.98
C MET A 1 31.92 -26.18 20.25
N VAL A 2 31.75 -25.30 19.25
CA VAL A 2 30.90 -24.12 19.38
C VAL A 2 29.54 -24.52 18.86
N THR A 3 28.57 -24.68 19.75
CA THR A 3 27.17 -24.80 19.36
C THR A 3 26.75 -23.43 18.84
N VAL A 4 26.71 -23.28 17.52
CA VAL A 4 26.06 -22.14 16.87
C VAL A 4 24.57 -22.33 17.11
N LEU A 5 24.03 -21.58 18.07
CA LEU A 5 22.59 -21.43 18.22
C LEU A 5 22.09 -20.77 16.94
N GLN A 6 21.48 -21.55 16.05
CA GLN A 6 20.68 -21.01 14.96
C GLN A 6 19.60 -20.12 15.59
N PRO A 7 19.48 -18.84 15.21
CA PRO A 7 18.27 -18.12 15.53
C PRO A 7 17.15 -18.70 14.67
N SER A 8 16.36 -19.61 15.25
CA SER A 8 15.02 -19.90 14.74
C SER A 8 14.10 -18.72 15.10
N VAL A 9 14.34 -17.55 14.52
CA VAL A 9 13.42 -16.42 14.67
C VAL A 9 12.39 -16.50 13.55
N ALA A 10 11.47 -17.44 13.70
CA ALA A 10 10.13 -17.33 13.13
C ALA A 10 9.22 -16.69 14.18
N GLU A 11 9.60 -15.53 14.72
CA GLU A 11 8.77 -14.74 15.63
C GLU A 11 8.34 -13.46 14.89
N ASN A 12 7.08 -13.43 14.45
CA ASN A 12 6.39 -12.31 13.80
C ASN A 12 6.86 -11.97 12.37
N ALA A 13 6.83 -12.92 11.43
CA ALA A 13 6.91 -12.58 10.02
C ALA A 13 5.72 -11.68 9.66
N LEU A 14 6.00 -10.44 9.25
CA LEU A 14 5.00 -9.53 8.73
C LEU A 14 4.36 -10.15 7.48
N GLU A 15 3.06 -10.35 7.50
CA GLU A 15 2.36 -10.97 6.37
C GLU A 15 2.29 -10.01 5.19
N ASP A 16 2.62 -10.53 4.01
CA ASP A 16 2.47 -9.83 2.74
C ASP A 16 0.99 -9.54 2.45
N VAL A 17 0.74 -8.49 1.67
CA VAL A 17 -0.60 -8.05 1.34
C VAL A 17 -0.99 -8.53 -0.05
N HIS A 18 -2.07 -9.29 -0.13
CA HIS A 18 -2.60 -9.79 -1.39
C HIS A 18 -3.70 -8.87 -1.91
N ILE A 19 -3.50 -8.28 -3.09
CA ILE A 19 -4.47 -7.39 -3.73
C ILE A 19 -4.89 -8.00 -5.06
N GLN A 20 -6.20 -7.98 -5.33
CA GLN A 20 -6.76 -8.26 -6.65
C GLN A 20 -7.40 -7.00 -7.21
N TYR A 21 -6.93 -6.57 -8.38
CA TYR A 21 -7.55 -5.49 -9.16
C TYR A 21 -7.92 -6.03 -10.54
N GLY A 22 -9.22 -6.05 -10.84
CA GLY A 22 -9.72 -6.68 -12.06
C GLY A 22 -9.29 -8.15 -12.17
N ASP A 23 -8.57 -8.47 -13.24
CA ASP A 23 -8.07 -9.83 -13.51
C ASP A 23 -6.67 -10.06 -12.92
N VAL A 24 -6.03 -9.02 -12.38
CA VAL A 24 -4.64 -9.07 -11.89
C VAL A 24 -4.62 -9.30 -10.38
N LYS A 25 -3.82 -10.28 -9.95
CA LYS A 25 -3.53 -10.59 -8.55
C LYS A 25 -2.05 -10.29 -8.27
N ILE A 26 -1.79 -9.51 -7.24
CA ILE A 26 -0.44 -9.15 -6.81
C ILE A 26 -0.26 -9.44 -5.33
N THR A 27 0.98 -9.71 -4.95
CA THR A 27 1.40 -9.86 -3.55
C THR A 27 2.43 -8.78 -3.28
N LEU A 28 2.10 -7.88 -2.36
CA LEU A 28 2.92 -6.73 -1.99
C LEU A 28 3.64 -7.03 -0.67
N PRO A 29 4.91 -6.61 -0.50
CA PRO A 29 5.58 -6.74 0.78
C PRO A 29 4.83 -5.94 1.84
N ASN A 30 4.82 -6.41 3.09
CA ASN A 30 4.25 -5.64 4.19
C ASN A 30 4.95 -4.27 4.31
N LEU A 31 4.19 -3.18 4.47
CA LEU A 31 4.77 -1.83 4.55
C LEU A 31 5.62 -1.58 5.80
N GLN A 32 5.50 -2.42 6.83
CA GLN A 32 6.35 -2.38 8.03
C GLN A 32 7.67 -3.14 7.82
N ASP A 33 7.81 -3.91 6.73
CA ASP A 33 9.03 -4.65 6.40
C ASP A 33 10.01 -3.76 5.62
N SER A 34 10.75 -2.93 6.37
CA SER A 34 11.68 -1.97 5.79
C SER A 34 12.84 -2.60 5.03
N GLY A 35 13.13 -3.89 5.23
CA GLY A 35 14.18 -4.61 4.51
C GLY A 35 13.82 -4.93 3.06
N ARG A 36 12.53 -4.96 2.73
CA ARG A 36 12.02 -5.29 1.39
C ARG A 36 11.50 -4.10 0.60
N LEU A 37 11.31 -2.95 1.26
CA LEU A 37 10.82 -1.74 0.61
C LEU A 37 11.95 -0.89 0.01
N PRO A 38 11.74 -0.30 -1.17
CA PRO A 38 12.62 0.74 -1.68
C PRO A 38 12.65 1.95 -0.74
N ILE A 39 13.81 2.61 -0.65
CA ILE A 39 13.99 3.79 0.23
C ILE A 39 12.98 4.90 -0.04
N VAL A 40 12.53 5.06 -1.30
CA VAL A 40 11.54 6.06 -1.69
C VAL A 40 10.17 5.81 -1.03
N LEU A 41 9.78 4.54 -0.85
CA LEU A 41 8.54 4.19 -0.15
C LEU A 41 8.66 4.35 1.36
N LEU A 42 9.85 4.10 1.92
CA LEU A 42 10.11 4.39 3.33
C LEU A 42 9.99 5.88 3.63
N GLN A 43 10.55 6.73 2.76
CA GLN A 43 10.42 8.19 2.86
C GLN A 43 8.96 8.63 2.75
N ALA A 44 8.23 8.11 1.76
CA ALA A 44 6.81 8.37 1.58
C ALA A 44 5.99 7.97 2.82
N GLY A 45 6.25 6.80 3.41
CA GLY A 45 5.61 6.33 4.63
C GLY A 45 5.90 7.22 5.84
N VAL A 46 7.14 7.69 6.01
CA VAL A 46 7.51 8.64 7.08
C VAL A 46 6.76 9.96 6.91
N ILE A 47 6.72 10.51 5.68
CA ILE A 47 6.00 11.76 5.38
C ILE A 47 4.51 11.59 5.68
N ALA A 48 3.88 10.52 5.21
CA ALA A 48 2.46 10.24 5.46
C ALA A 48 2.15 10.02 6.94
N SER A 49 3.07 9.39 7.70
CA SER A 49 2.91 9.15 9.14
C SER A 49 2.89 10.44 9.98
N GLY A 50 3.47 11.53 9.48
CA GLY A 50 3.40 12.87 10.09
C GLY A 50 2.00 13.50 10.05
N GLY A 51 1.07 12.90 9.30
CA GLY A 51 -0.31 13.32 9.12
C GLY A 51 -0.56 13.74 7.67
N TRP A 52 -1.21 12.87 6.88
CA TRP A 52 -1.51 13.08 5.47
C TRP A 52 -2.25 14.40 5.19
N GLU A 53 -3.24 14.77 6.01
CA GLU A 53 -4.02 16.01 5.85
C GLU A 53 -3.21 17.28 6.16
N ARG A 54 -2.04 17.13 6.80
CA ARG A 54 -1.12 18.24 7.05
C ARG A 54 -0.18 18.48 5.88
N LEU A 55 -0.12 17.54 4.93
CA LEU A 55 0.69 17.67 3.74
C LEU A 55 0.03 18.63 2.75
N THR A 56 0.84 19.41 2.05
CA THR A 56 0.36 20.19 0.91
C THR A 56 -0.06 19.26 -0.24
N SER A 57 -0.85 19.78 -1.19
CA SER A 57 -1.24 19.02 -2.39
C SER A 57 -0.02 18.49 -3.16
N ASP A 58 1.05 19.27 -3.23
CA ASP A 58 2.29 18.87 -3.90
C ASP A 58 2.98 17.72 -3.15
N GLN A 59 3.05 17.79 -1.83
CA GLN A 59 3.63 16.72 -1.01
C GLN A 59 2.81 15.42 -1.10
N GLN A 60 1.48 15.53 -1.12
CA GLN A 60 0.60 14.38 -1.35
C GLN A 60 0.84 13.77 -2.74
N THR A 61 0.99 14.62 -3.75
CA THR A 61 1.30 14.19 -5.12
C THR A 61 2.65 13.48 -5.19
N ASP A 62 3.69 14.01 -4.54
CA ASP A 62 5.03 13.42 -4.50
C ASP A 62 5.02 12.04 -3.82
N VAL A 63 4.25 11.90 -2.74
CA VAL A 63 4.06 10.61 -2.06
C VAL A 63 3.36 9.61 -2.98
N MET A 64 2.25 10.00 -3.62
CA MET A 64 1.55 9.13 -4.58
C MET A 64 2.41 8.77 -5.80
N ALA A 65 3.20 9.71 -6.31
CA ALA A 65 4.14 9.47 -7.40
C ALA A 65 5.20 8.42 -7.02
N SER A 66 5.63 8.39 -5.76
CA SER A 66 6.56 7.39 -5.24
C SER A 66 5.96 5.97 -5.29
N PHE A 67 4.71 5.83 -4.86
CA PHE A 67 3.96 4.57 -4.97
C PHE A 67 3.74 4.15 -6.43
N LEU A 68 3.43 5.10 -7.31
CA LEU A 68 3.20 4.82 -8.73
C LEU A 68 4.50 4.37 -9.41
N ALA A 69 5.61 5.04 -9.16
CA ALA A 69 6.92 4.67 -9.69
C ALA A 69 7.32 3.24 -9.25
N TYR A 70 7.01 2.87 -8.01
CA TYR A 70 7.21 1.51 -7.52
C TYR A 70 6.36 0.49 -8.28
N PHE A 71 5.05 0.74 -8.47
CA PHE A 71 4.19 -0.16 -9.24
C PHE A 71 4.58 -0.24 -10.71
N MET A 72 4.98 0.85 -11.34
CA MET A 72 5.47 0.82 -12.73
C MET A 72 6.71 -0.06 -12.88
N ARG A 73 7.59 -0.09 -11.87
CA ARG A 73 8.83 -0.88 -11.89
C ARG A 73 8.57 -2.36 -11.58
N ASP A 74 7.87 -2.64 -10.49
CA ASP A 74 7.81 -3.99 -9.90
C ASP A 74 6.49 -4.72 -10.17
N TYR A 75 5.43 -3.98 -10.55
CA TYR A 75 4.10 -4.53 -10.86
C TYR A 75 3.50 -3.92 -12.14
N PRO A 76 4.22 -3.91 -13.28
CA PRO A 76 3.75 -3.29 -14.51
C PRO A 76 2.40 -3.85 -15.01
N GLN A 77 2.10 -5.11 -14.71
CA GLN A 77 0.81 -5.74 -15.00
C GLN A 77 -0.37 -5.10 -14.26
N LEU A 78 -0.15 -4.61 -13.03
CA LEU A 78 -1.18 -3.88 -12.29
C LEU A 78 -1.47 -2.55 -12.98
N VAL A 79 -0.41 -1.81 -13.35
CA VAL A 79 -0.54 -0.51 -14.02
C VAL A 79 -1.28 -0.66 -15.35
N ALA A 80 -0.93 -1.66 -16.15
CA ALA A 80 -1.63 -1.95 -17.40
C ALA A 80 -3.12 -2.28 -17.20
N GLU A 81 -3.46 -2.99 -16.11
CA GLU A 81 -4.85 -3.32 -15.80
C GLU A 81 -5.65 -2.09 -15.33
N ILE A 82 -5.05 -1.20 -14.53
CA ILE A 82 -5.63 0.12 -14.18
C ILE A 82 -5.85 0.95 -15.45
N ASP A 83 -4.87 0.96 -16.36
CA ASP A 83 -5.01 1.66 -17.63
C ASP A 83 -6.17 1.14 -18.47
N ARG A 84 -6.38 -0.18 -18.48
CA ARG A 84 -7.41 -0.84 -19.27
C ARG A 84 -8.81 -0.74 -18.67
N LYS A 85 -8.97 -0.94 -17.36
CA LYS A 85 -10.28 -1.12 -16.71
C LYS A 85 -10.76 0.10 -15.92
N SER A 86 -9.85 0.96 -15.47
CA SER A 86 -10.25 2.04 -14.58
C SER A 86 -11.00 3.14 -15.31
N GLY A 87 -12.17 3.50 -14.78
CA GLY A 87 -12.89 4.72 -15.16
C GLY A 87 -12.31 5.99 -14.54
N ASP A 88 -11.54 5.86 -13.45
CA ASP A 88 -10.84 6.94 -12.77
C ASP A 88 -9.53 6.40 -12.16
N LYS A 89 -8.43 6.58 -12.92
CA LYS A 89 -7.14 5.93 -12.65
C LYS A 89 -6.53 6.36 -11.32
N ILE A 90 -6.67 7.64 -10.98
CA ILE A 90 -6.12 8.19 -9.75
C ILE A 90 -6.86 7.59 -8.56
N LYS A 91 -8.19 7.58 -8.60
CA LYS A 91 -9.01 7.04 -7.52
C LYS A 91 -8.80 5.54 -7.30
N ASP A 92 -8.68 4.76 -8.37
CA ASP A 92 -8.41 3.33 -8.25
C ASP A 92 -6.99 3.05 -7.74
N PHE A 93 -6.01 3.85 -8.17
CA PHE A 93 -4.65 3.77 -7.64
C PHE A 93 -4.59 4.10 -6.14
N GLU A 94 -5.25 5.17 -5.69
CA GLU A 94 -5.37 5.53 -4.27
C GLU A 94 -5.99 4.39 -3.45
N ARG A 95 -7.06 3.76 -3.96
CA ARG A 95 -7.68 2.60 -3.30
C ARG A 95 -6.73 1.41 -3.15
N ILE A 96 -5.88 1.16 -4.14
CA ILE A 96 -4.89 0.07 -4.07
C ILE A 96 -3.84 0.38 -3.02
N VAL A 97 -3.31 1.62 -3.00
CA VAL A 97 -2.34 2.05 -1.97
C VAL A 97 -2.96 1.99 -0.58
N GLN A 98 -4.24 2.35 -0.45
CA GLN A 98 -4.98 2.23 0.80
C GLN A 98 -5.15 0.77 1.25
N ALA A 99 -5.61 -0.10 0.35
CA ALA A 99 -5.74 -1.54 0.66
C ALA A 99 -4.38 -2.14 1.07
N TRP A 100 -3.29 -1.65 0.49
CA TRP A 100 -1.94 -2.04 0.88
C TRP A 100 -1.58 -1.56 2.30
N ALA A 101 -1.88 -0.31 2.64
CA ALA A 101 -1.69 0.26 3.97
C ALA A 101 -2.49 -0.48 5.06
N GLU A 102 -3.78 -0.73 4.79
CA GLU A 102 -4.69 -1.45 5.68
C GLU A 102 -4.25 -2.91 5.87
N GLY A 103 -3.94 -3.62 4.77
CA GLY A 103 -3.47 -5.00 4.81
C GLY A 103 -2.13 -5.15 5.52
N SER A 104 -1.28 -4.12 5.48
CA SER A 104 -0.01 -4.10 6.20
C SER A 104 -0.16 -3.85 7.70
N LYS A 105 -1.40 -3.67 8.19
CA LYS A 105 -1.70 -3.30 9.59
C LYS A 105 -0.91 -2.06 10.03
N THR A 106 -0.68 -1.14 9.09
CA THR A 106 -0.13 0.17 9.43
C THR A 106 -1.09 0.89 10.38
N ASP A 107 -0.57 1.65 11.35
CA ASP A 107 -1.34 2.30 12.42
C ASP A 107 -2.67 2.87 11.86
N PRO A 108 -3.85 2.62 12.50
CA PRO A 108 -5.16 3.03 12.00
C PRO A 108 -5.27 4.50 11.63
N LYS A 109 -4.38 5.36 12.14
CA LYS A 109 -4.18 6.70 11.58
C LYS A 109 -3.93 6.61 10.07
N VAL A 110 -2.87 5.98 9.58
CA VAL A 110 -2.56 5.86 8.14
C VAL A 110 -3.74 5.34 7.30
N SER A 111 -4.50 4.37 7.81
CA SER A 111 -5.69 3.81 7.13
C SER A 111 -6.89 4.76 7.11
N SER A 112 -7.16 5.47 8.22
CA SER A 112 -8.26 6.44 8.33
C SER A 112 -8.02 7.74 7.55
N LEU A 113 -6.77 8.05 7.19
CA LEU A 113 -6.39 9.30 6.54
C LEU A 113 -6.53 9.23 5.00
N LEU A 114 -6.75 8.02 4.44
CA LEU A 114 -7.08 7.80 3.02
C LEU A 114 -8.60 7.82 2.75
N THR A 115 -9.43 7.87 3.79
CA THR A 115 -10.91 7.90 3.68
C THR A 115 -11.54 9.26 3.96
N SER A 116 -10.76 10.30 4.25
CA SER A 116 -11.30 11.61 4.66
C SER A 116 -11.88 12.45 3.50
N GLY A 117 -12.00 11.88 2.29
CA GLY A 117 -12.80 12.41 1.19
C GLY A 117 -13.92 11.45 0.80
N THR A 118 -15.14 11.71 1.28
CA THR A 118 -16.41 11.01 1.01
C THR A 118 -16.56 9.60 1.60
N ALA A 119 -17.41 9.52 2.64
CA ALA A 119 -18.02 8.29 3.12
C ALA A 119 -18.60 7.48 1.94
N SER A 120 -18.12 6.24 1.77
CA SER A 120 -18.83 5.23 1.01
C SER A 120 -18.95 3.98 1.86
N ALA A 121 -20.19 3.50 1.96
CA ALA A 121 -20.66 2.45 2.83
C ALA A 121 -19.86 1.13 2.71
N PRO A 122 -19.86 0.28 3.75
CA PRO A 122 -19.26 -1.05 3.68
C PRO A 122 -19.84 -1.86 2.51
N LEU A 123 -18.97 -2.56 1.79
CA LEU A 123 -19.23 -3.36 0.58
C LEU A 123 -20.16 -4.58 0.78
N SER A 124 -20.98 -4.63 1.84
CA SER A 124 -21.85 -5.78 2.13
C SER A 124 -23.14 -5.84 1.31
N ASN A 125 -23.44 -4.89 0.41
CA ASN A 125 -24.76 -4.79 -0.23
C ASN A 125 -24.78 -4.73 -1.78
N MET A 126 -23.83 -5.35 -2.50
CA MET A 126 -23.91 -5.46 -3.97
C MET A 126 -24.04 -6.91 -4.47
N ILE A 127 -24.89 -7.71 -3.82
CA ILE A 127 -25.51 -8.89 -4.45
C ILE A 127 -27.02 -8.79 -4.22
N GLY A 128 -27.72 -8.39 -5.29
CA GLY A 128 -29.16 -8.24 -5.40
C GLY A 128 -29.50 -7.72 -6.78
#